data_AF-A0A820JCR8-F1
#
_entry.id   AF-A0A820JCR8-F1
#
_cell.length_a   1.000
_cell.length_b   1.000
_cell.length_c   1.000
_cell.angle_alpha   90.00
_cell.angle_beta   90.00
_cell.angle_gamma   90.00
#
_symmetry.space_group_name_H-M   'P 1'
#
loop_
_entity.id
_entity.type
_entity.pdbx_description
1 polymer ?
#
loop_
_entity_poly.entity_id
_entity_poly.type
_entity_poly.pdbx_seq_one_letter_code
_entity_poly.pdbx_strand_id
1 'polypeptide(L)'
;FPLKSDFNYELVKYPNSFQTTLVQVANDMYRALYTAHTSMDKIQTNMRQMPTQLKTALKLITQAGTAMTKAMLPRTLATIGRYANESVAVARASSEKFQNLQELLHEIFEASTATNSDNYEKAAAIAAKNEEMKNNKTALDNTVNKLKAAYEQSRRDLEKARQDYHVAMLNIPGGQWNAYAWNVYASQRPATTCSGSLFWRKCKSNREQQFAQFSQEAKQKAQDALVGY
;
A
#
# COMPACT_ATOMS: atom_id res chain seq x y z
N PHE A 1 6.36 -7.14 9.10
CA PHE A 1 6.94 -6.94 7.76
C PHE A 1 7.26 -8.32 7.17
N PRO A 2 6.57 -8.75 6.11
CA PRO A 2 6.98 -9.90 5.31
C PRO A 2 8.17 -9.53 4.41
N LEU A 3 8.99 -10.51 4.04
CA LEU A 3 9.97 -10.35 2.96
C LEU A 3 9.24 -10.33 1.59
N LYS A 4 9.91 -9.88 0.52
CA LYS A 4 9.35 -9.78 -0.84
C LYS A 4 8.66 -11.07 -1.30
N SER A 5 7.38 -10.99 -1.67
CA SER A 5 6.58 -12.17 -2.06
C SER A 5 7.04 -12.85 -3.35
N ASP A 6 7.62 -12.07 -4.27
CA ASP A 6 7.94 -12.51 -5.63
C ASP A 6 9.38 -13.00 -5.77
N PHE A 7 10.11 -13.09 -4.65
CA PHE A 7 11.48 -13.60 -4.60
C PHE A 7 11.46 -15.13 -4.47
N ASN A 8 12.30 -15.83 -5.24
CA ASN A 8 12.39 -17.28 -5.17
C ASN A 8 13.26 -17.69 -3.97
N TYR A 9 12.61 -18.08 -2.87
CA TYR A 9 13.31 -18.51 -1.67
C TYR A 9 13.69 -19.99 -1.74
N GLU A 10 14.96 -20.30 -1.51
CA GLU A 10 15.48 -21.67 -1.47
C GLU A 10 15.82 -22.12 -0.04
N LEU A 11 16.44 -21.26 0.76
CA LEU A 11 16.91 -21.57 2.12
C LEU A 11 16.02 -20.95 3.20
N VAL A 12 15.33 -19.83 2.90
CA VAL A 12 14.42 -19.18 3.84
C VAL A 12 13.11 -19.97 3.93
N LYS A 13 12.75 -20.44 5.14
CA LYS A 13 11.55 -21.29 5.34
C LYS A 13 10.28 -20.51 5.57
N TYR A 14 10.39 -19.30 6.13
CA TYR A 14 9.24 -18.51 6.58
C TYR A 14 9.28 -17.07 6.04
N PRO A 15 9.26 -16.87 4.70
CA PRO A 15 9.41 -15.53 4.12
C PRO A 15 8.28 -14.56 4.49
N ASN A 16 7.11 -15.09 4.85
CA ASN A 16 5.92 -14.32 5.21
C ASN A 16 6.04 -13.56 6.54
N SER A 17 7.03 -13.87 7.38
CA SER A 17 7.23 -13.16 8.63
C SER A 17 8.71 -12.97 8.92
N PHE A 18 9.14 -11.72 8.90
CA PHE A 18 10.52 -11.35 9.22
C PHE A 18 10.94 -11.84 10.62
N GLN A 19 10.04 -11.81 11.60
CA GLN A 19 10.33 -12.28 12.96
C GLN A 19 10.64 -13.78 12.96
N THR A 20 9.88 -14.59 12.23
CA THR A 20 10.15 -16.04 12.14
C THR A 20 11.42 -16.34 11.37
N THR A 21 11.74 -15.55 10.34
CA THR A 21 13.02 -15.65 9.62
C THR A 21 14.20 -15.30 10.53
N LEU A 22 14.07 -14.28 11.38
CA LEU A 22 15.10 -13.94 12.37
C LEU A 22 15.31 -15.09 13.38
N VAL A 23 14.24 -15.73 13.84
CA VAL A 23 14.34 -16.90 14.72
C VAL A 23 15.02 -18.07 14.01
N GLN A 24 14.73 -18.30 12.72
CA GLN A 24 15.43 -19.31 11.91
C GLN A 24 16.95 -19.02 11.89
N VAL A 25 17.34 -17.79 11.50
CA VAL A 25 18.75 -17.38 11.44
C VAL A 25 19.43 -17.53 12.80
N ALA A 26 18.79 -17.08 13.88
CA ALA A 26 19.35 -17.18 15.22
C ALA A 26 19.56 -18.64 15.65
N ASN A 27 18.61 -19.53 15.35
CA ASN A 27 18.73 -20.95 15.63
C ASN A 27 19.82 -21.62 14.79
N ASP A 28 19.91 -21.31 13.49
CA ASP A 28 20.93 -21.87 12.60
C ASP A 28 22.33 -21.36 12.97
N MET A 29 22.44 -20.08 13.36
CA MET A 29 23.66 -19.50 13.90
C MET A 29 24.09 -20.17 15.20
N TYR A 30 23.16 -20.38 16.14
CA TYR A 30 23.44 -21.11 17.38
C TYR A 30 23.99 -22.51 17.09
N ARG A 31 23.35 -23.24 16.17
CA ARG A 31 23.79 -24.59 15.76
C ARG A 31 25.17 -24.57 15.11
N ALA A 32 25.45 -23.58 14.26
CA ALA A 32 26.75 -23.43 13.61
C ALA A 32 27.86 -23.15 14.64
N LEU A 33 27.64 -22.19 15.55
CA LEU A 33 28.58 -21.85 16.61
C LEU A 33 28.81 -23.01 17.58
N TYR A 34 27.75 -23.73 17.96
CA TYR A 34 27.86 -24.91 18.81
C TYR A 34 28.66 -26.04 18.12
N THR A 35 28.40 -26.28 16.83
CA THR A 35 29.16 -27.25 16.04
C THR A 35 30.63 -26.83 15.93
N ALA A 36 30.89 -25.54 15.74
CA ALA A 36 32.24 -24.99 15.67
C ALA A 36 33.00 -25.19 16.97
N HIS A 37 32.39 -24.84 18.10
CA HIS A 37 33.01 -25.00 19.41
C HIS A 37 33.36 -26.46 19.69
N THR A 38 32.39 -27.37 19.51
CA THR A 38 32.62 -28.81 19.71
C THR A 38 33.67 -29.37 18.74
N SER A 39 33.72 -28.85 17.52
CA SER A 39 34.72 -29.20 16.52
C SER A 39 36.13 -28.75 16.93
N MET A 40 36.26 -27.51 17.40
CA MET A 40 37.51 -26.95 17.90
C MET A 40 38.04 -27.73 19.10
N ASP A 41 37.16 -28.09 20.06
CA ASP A 41 37.53 -28.92 21.21
C ASP A 41 38.06 -30.29 20.79
N LYS A 42 37.43 -30.91 19.78
CA LYS A 42 37.83 -32.22 19.27
C LYS A 42 39.17 -32.15 18.54
N ILE A 43 39.39 -31.13 17.71
CA ILE A 43 40.68 -30.89 17.05
C ILE A 43 41.76 -30.66 18.11
N GLN A 44 41.49 -29.81 19.11
CA GLN A 44 42.43 -29.54 20.19
C GLN A 44 42.79 -30.83 20.94
N THR A 45 41.79 -31.67 21.25
CA THR A 45 42.00 -32.96 21.89
C THR A 45 42.88 -33.88 21.04
N ASN A 46 42.60 -34.00 19.74
CA ASN A 46 43.41 -34.79 18.82
C ASN A 46 44.86 -34.27 18.73
N MET A 47 45.04 -32.95 18.65
CA MET A 47 46.36 -32.32 18.62
C MET A 47 47.13 -32.51 19.93
N ARG A 48 46.45 -32.52 21.10
CA ARG A 48 47.10 -32.83 22.39
C ARG A 48 47.64 -34.26 22.44
N GLN A 49 46.99 -35.20 21.77
CA GLN A 49 47.43 -36.61 21.72
C GLN A 49 48.58 -36.86 20.73
N MET A 50 48.69 -36.05 19.67
CA MET A 50 49.68 -36.23 18.61
C MET A 50 51.15 -36.29 19.11
N PRO A 51 51.64 -35.36 19.96
CA PRO A 51 53.01 -35.40 20.45
C PRO A 51 53.36 -36.71 21.16
N THR A 52 52.42 -37.26 21.93
CA THR A 52 52.62 -38.53 22.64
C THR A 52 52.76 -39.68 21.66
N GLN A 53 51.89 -39.75 20.64
CA GLN A 53 51.96 -40.80 19.62
C GLN A 53 53.23 -40.68 18.77
N LEU A 54 53.63 -39.47 18.40
CA LEU A 54 54.88 -39.20 17.67
C LEU A 54 56.12 -39.63 18.47
N LYS A 55 56.18 -39.30 19.77
CA LYS A 55 57.25 -39.77 20.65
C LYS A 55 57.30 -41.29 20.72
N THR A 56 56.16 -41.96 20.80
CA THR A 56 56.08 -43.42 20.79
C THR A 56 56.57 -44.00 19.47
N ALA A 57 56.17 -43.44 18.33
CA ALA A 57 56.64 -43.86 17.02
C ALA A 57 58.17 -43.68 16.89
N LEU A 58 58.71 -42.55 17.35
CA LEU A 58 60.14 -42.28 17.34
C LEU A 58 60.91 -43.29 18.21
N LYS A 59 60.44 -43.58 19.43
CA LYS A 59 61.06 -44.60 20.30
C LYS A 59 61.04 -46.00 19.66
N LEU A 60 59.96 -46.36 18.98
CA LEU A 60 59.88 -47.63 18.25
C LEU A 60 60.88 -47.73 17.09
N ILE A 61 61.24 -46.60 16.48
CA ILE A 61 62.22 -46.54 15.40
C ILE A 61 63.65 -46.56 15.95
N THR A 62 63.92 -45.84 17.05
CA THR A 62 65.30 -45.62 17.54
C THR A 62 65.76 -46.61 18.60
N GLN A 63 64.83 -47.20 19.37
CA GLN A 63 65.15 -47.97 20.58
C GLN A 63 64.57 -49.39 20.60
N ALA A 64 63.59 -49.71 19.75
CA ALA A 64 62.96 -51.02 19.76
C ALA A 64 63.64 -52.03 18.82
N GLY A 65 63.54 -53.32 19.15
CA GLY A 65 64.01 -54.40 18.29
C GLY A 65 63.16 -54.57 17.03
N THR A 66 63.77 -55.07 15.96
CA THR A 66 63.16 -55.20 14.61
C THR A 66 61.80 -55.90 14.59
N ALA A 67 61.56 -56.90 15.45
CA ALA A 67 60.27 -57.58 15.55
C ALA A 67 59.17 -56.67 16.14
N MET A 68 59.49 -55.91 17.20
CA MET A 68 58.55 -55.00 17.85
C MET A 68 58.23 -53.79 16.97
N THR A 69 59.24 -53.25 16.28
CA THR A 69 59.05 -52.16 15.31
C THR A 69 58.13 -52.59 14.18
N LYS A 70 58.33 -53.77 13.58
CA LYS A 70 57.44 -54.29 12.52
C LYS A 70 55.99 -54.46 12.99
N ALA A 71 55.77 -54.87 14.23
CA ALA A 71 54.43 -55.11 14.77
C ALA A 71 53.71 -53.82 15.20
N MET A 72 54.40 -52.91 15.90
CA MET A 72 53.76 -51.76 16.56
C MET A 72 53.83 -50.45 15.79
N LEU A 73 54.88 -50.22 14.99
CA LEU A 73 55.05 -48.96 14.26
C LEU A 73 53.88 -48.66 13.30
N PRO A 74 53.39 -49.61 12.48
CA PRO A 74 52.25 -49.35 11.60
C PRO A 74 51.00 -48.94 12.37
N ARG A 75 50.75 -49.53 13.54
CA ARG A 75 49.59 -49.21 14.38
C ARG A 75 49.68 -47.81 14.98
N THR A 76 50.86 -47.40 15.43
CA THR A 76 51.10 -46.05 15.96
C THR A 76 50.93 -45.00 14.86
N LEU A 77 51.48 -45.24 13.66
CA LEU A 77 51.32 -44.35 12.51
C LEU A 77 49.87 -44.27 12.03
N ALA A 78 49.15 -45.40 12.00
CA ALA A 78 47.72 -45.41 11.68
C ALA A 78 46.88 -44.60 12.68
N THR A 79 47.26 -44.62 13.97
CA THR A 79 46.60 -43.82 15.00
C THR A 79 46.80 -42.32 14.77
N ILE A 80 48.02 -41.90 14.40
CA ILE A 80 48.32 -40.50 14.04
C ILE A 80 47.52 -40.09 12.80
N GLY A 81 47.52 -40.93 11.76
CA GLY A 81 46.75 -40.69 10.54
C GLY A 81 45.25 -40.56 10.82
N ARG A 82 44.71 -41.41 11.70
CA ARG A 82 43.30 -41.30 12.14
C ARG A 82 43.01 -39.97 12.81
N TYR A 83 43.84 -39.53 13.77
CA TYR A 83 43.63 -38.24 14.44
C TYR A 83 43.70 -37.05 13.47
N ALA A 84 44.58 -37.10 12.47
CA ALA A 84 44.65 -36.08 11.43
C ALA A 84 43.36 -36.08 10.58
N ASN A 85 42.95 -37.24 10.09
CA ASN A 85 41.75 -37.38 9.24
C ASN A 85 40.47 -36.98 9.99
N GLU A 86 40.31 -37.39 11.24
CA GLU A 86 39.18 -36.98 12.08
C GLU A 86 39.15 -35.47 12.29
N SER A 87 40.31 -34.84 12.52
CA SER A 87 40.40 -33.39 12.68
C SER A 87 39.98 -32.65 11.41
N VAL A 88 40.40 -33.13 10.24
CA VAL A 88 39.99 -32.56 8.94
C VAL A 88 38.49 -32.74 8.69
N ALA A 89 37.95 -33.94 8.95
CA ALA A 89 36.53 -34.21 8.75
C ALA A 89 35.64 -33.31 9.63
N VAL A 90 36.03 -33.13 10.89
CA VAL A 90 35.31 -32.30 11.85
C VAL A 90 35.43 -30.80 11.51
N ALA A 91 36.61 -30.34 11.08
CA ALA A 91 36.79 -28.97 10.58
C ALA A 91 35.91 -28.69 9.34
N ARG A 92 35.87 -29.63 8.40
CA ARG A 92 35.04 -29.52 7.18
C ARG A 92 33.56 -29.44 7.51
N ALA A 93 33.06 -30.32 8.39
CA ALA A 93 31.68 -30.29 8.83
C ALA A 93 31.29 -28.96 9.49
N SER A 94 32.20 -28.36 10.29
CA SER A 94 31.97 -27.03 10.85
C SER A 94 31.94 -25.94 9.77
N SER A 95 32.83 -26.01 8.77
CA SER A 95 32.87 -25.05 7.66
C SER A 95 31.58 -25.08 6.84
N GLU A 96 31.07 -26.27 6.53
CA GLU A 96 29.81 -26.46 5.80
C GLU A 96 28.62 -25.82 6.53
N LYS A 97 28.57 -25.89 7.87
CA LYS A 97 27.52 -25.24 8.65
C LYS A 97 27.54 -23.72 8.53
N PHE A 98 28.72 -23.10 8.56
CA PHE A 98 28.84 -21.66 8.37
C PHE A 98 28.56 -21.24 6.94
N GLN A 99 28.94 -22.05 5.96
CA GLN A 99 28.62 -21.80 4.56
C GLN A 99 27.10 -21.77 4.33
N ASN A 100 26.37 -22.76 4.85
CA ASN A 100 24.91 -22.78 4.77
C ASN A 100 24.26 -21.56 5.46
N LEU A 101 24.82 -21.11 6.60
CA LEU A 101 24.35 -19.90 7.28
C LEU A 101 24.61 -18.64 6.44
N GLN A 102 25.78 -18.57 5.80
CA GLN A 102 26.14 -17.46 4.92
C GLN A 102 25.21 -17.38 3.71
N GLU A 103 24.92 -18.51 3.07
CA GLU A 103 23.98 -18.59 1.94
C GLU A 103 22.57 -18.14 2.36
N LEU A 104 22.08 -18.61 3.53
CA LEU A 104 20.81 -18.16 4.10
C LEU A 104 20.78 -16.64 4.34
N LEU A 105 21.84 -16.09 4.92
CA LEU A 105 21.94 -14.65 5.17
C LEU A 105 21.98 -13.85 3.87
N HIS A 106 22.69 -14.35 2.85
CA HIS A 106 22.78 -13.71 1.56
C HIS A 106 21.40 -13.59 0.91
N GLU A 107 20.63 -14.68 0.89
CA GLU A 107 19.25 -14.71 0.38
C GLU A 107 18.35 -13.70 1.11
N ILE A 108 18.48 -13.58 2.44
CA ILE A 108 17.74 -12.60 3.24
C ILE A 108 18.15 -11.17 2.86
N PHE A 109 19.44 -10.90 2.65
CA PHE A 109 19.93 -9.58 2.25
C PHE A 109 19.42 -9.20 0.87
N GLU A 110 19.47 -10.10 -0.11
CA GLU A 110 18.95 -9.86 -1.47
C GLU A 110 17.43 -9.60 -1.45
N ALA A 111 16.68 -10.40 -0.71
CA ALA A 111 15.25 -10.18 -0.54
C ALA A 111 14.95 -8.84 0.14
N SER A 112 15.77 -8.43 1.11
CA SER A 112 15.59 -7.18 1.85
C SER A 112 15.92 -5.94 1.01
N THR A 113 16.99 -5.97 0.20
CA THR A 113 17.34 -4.87 -0.70
C THR A 113 16.27 -4.69 -1.78
N ALA A 114 15.75 -5.78 -2.33
CA ALA A 114 14.65 -5.75 -3.30
C ALA A 114 13.32 -5.28 -2.67
N THR A 115 13.05 -5.60 -1.40
CA THR A 115 11.87 -5.09 -0.69
C THR A 115 11.96 -3.58 -0.47
N ASN A 116 13.16 -3.06 -0.17
CA ASN A 116 13.37 -1.64 0.06
C ASN A 116 13.14 -0.82 -1.23
N SER A 117 13.65 -1.24 -2.38
CA SER A 117 13.41 -0.54 -3.66
C SER A 117 11.92 -0.41 -3.96
N ASP A 118 11.18 -1.51 -3.84
CA ASP A 118 9.74 -1.53 -4.12
C ASP A 118 8.95 -0.67 -3.13
N ASN A 119 9.39 -0.62 -1.86
CA ASN A 119 8.77 0.21 -0.84
C ASN A 119 9.02 1.71 -1.09
N TYR A 120 10.20 2.09 -1.57
CA TYR A 120 10.49 3.48 -1.97
C TYR A 120 9.59 3.93 -3.13
N GLU A 121 9.41 3.10 -4.15
CA GLU A 121 8.52 3.39 -5.28
C GLU A 121 7.05 3.53 -4.83
N LYS A 122 6.58 2.60 -3.98
CA LYS A 122 5.21 2.68 -3.42
C LYS A 122 5.01 3.91 -2.56
N ALA A 123 5.99 4.28 -1.74
CA ALA A 123 5.93 5.48 -0.90
C ALA A 123 5.88 6.75 -1.77
N ALA A 124 6.67 6.82 -2.84
CA ALA A 124 6.64 7.94 -3.79
C ALA A 124 5.28 8.04 -4.50
N ALA A 125 4.70 6.91 -4.94
CA ALA A 125 3.38 6.88 -5.58
C ALA A 125 2.25 7.32 -4.63
N ILE A 126 2.28 6.90 -3.35
CA ILE A 126 1.31 7.34 -2.35
C ILE A 126 1.47 8.83 -2.06
N ALA A 127 2.69 9.35 -1.98
CA ALA A 127 2.95 10.77 -1.79
C ALA A 127 2.39 11.60 -2.96
N ALA A 128 2.61 11.18 -4.21
CA ALA A 128 2.06 11.84 -5.39
C ALA A 128 0.52 11.84 -5.39
N LYS A 129 -0.11 10.71 -5.05
CA LYS A 129 -1.57 10.60 -4.95
C LYS A 129 -2.15 11.48 -3.83
N ASN A 130 -1.44 11.60 -2.70
CA ASN A 130 -1.86 12.49 -1.61
C ASN A 130 -1.78 13.97 -2.00
N GLU A 131 -0.76 14.38 -2.76
CA GLU A 131 -0.67 15.73 -3.33
C GLU A 131 -1.82 16.01 -4.30
N GLU A 132 -2.12 15.06 -5.20
CA GLU A 132 -3.26 15.18 -6.11
C GLU A 132 -4.60 15.34 -5.35
N MET A 133 -4.83 14.53 -4.33
CA MET A 133 -6.05 14.63 -3.51
C MET A 133 -6.15 15.97 -2.77
N LYS A 134 -5.04 16.53 -2.29
CA LYS A 134 -5.03 17.87 -1.68
C LYS A 134 -5.41 18.94 -2.70
N ASN A 135 -4.85 18.89 -3.90
CA ASN A 135 -5.15 19.86 -4.97
C ASN A 135 -6.61 19.76 -5.42
N ASN A 136 -7.16 18.55 -5.51
CA ASN A 136 -8.58 18.36 -5.80
C ASN A 136 -9.47 18.87 -4.67
N LYS A 137 -9.07 18.69 -3.41
CA LYS A 137 -9.79 19.24 -2.26
C LYS A 137 -9.79 20.76 -2.27
N THR A 138 -8.67 21.41 -2.54
CA THR A 138 -8.62 22.88 -2.62
C THR A 138 -9.43 23.41 -3.79
N ALA A 139 -9.42 22.72 -4.94
CA ALA A 139 -10.29 23.05 -6.07
C ALA A 139 -11.79 22.89 -5.73
N LEU A 140 -12.14 21.85 -4.99
CA LEU A 140 -13.51 21.61 -4.51
C LEU A 140 -13.95 22.67 -3.48
N ASP A 141 -13.10 23.00 -2.53
CA ASP A 141 -13.38 24.04 -1.53
C ASP A 141 -13.55 25.41 -2.21
N ASN A 142 -12.73 25.72 -3.22
CA ASN A 142 -12.88 26.93 -4.03
C ASN A 142 -14.19 26.97 -4.80
N THR A 143 -14.62 25.86 -5.40
CA THR A 143 -15.91 25.79 -6.12
C THR A 143 -17.09 25.90 -5.15
N VAL A 144 -17.04 25.25 -3.99
CA VAL A 144 -18.04 25.39 -2.93
C VAL A 144 -18.13 26.83 -2.44
N ASN A 145 -17.00 27.52 -2.26
CA ASN A 145 -16.97 28.92 -1.85
C ASN A 145 -17.59 29.84 -2.91
N LYS A 146 -17.29 29.61 -4.20
CA LYS A 146 -17.94 30.34 -5.31
C LYS A 146 -19.45 30.10 -5.35
N LEU A 147 -19.89 28.85 -5.18
CA LEU A 147 -21.31 28.50 -5.13
C LEU A 147 -22.03 29.15 -3.95
N LYS A 148 -21.42 29.18 -2.76
CA LYS A 148 -21.95 29.89 -1.59
C LYS A 148 -22.09 31.39 -1.87
N ALA A 149 -21.07 32.02 -2.44
CA ALA A 149 -21.11 33.44 -2.78
C ALA A 149 -22.23 33.76 -3.79
N ALA A 150 -22.37 32.93 -4.84
CA ALA A 150 -23.44 33.05 -5.81
C ALA A 150 -24.84 32.85 -5.19
N TYR A 151 -24.98 31.87 -4.30
CA TYR A 151 -26.23 31.61 -3.58
C TYR A 151 -26.62 32.78 -2.68
N GLU A 152 -25.67 33.35 -1.94
CA GLU A 152 -25.94 34.53 -1.11
C GLU A 152 -26.32 35.76 -1.92
N GLN A 153 -25.71 35.96 -3.08
CA GLN A 153 -26.09 37.04 -4.00
C GLN A 153 -27.51 36.85 -4.52
N SER A 154 -27.84 35.64 -4.99
CA SER A 154 -29.20 35.31 -5.43
C SER A 154 -30.23 35.53 -4.31
N ARG A 155 -29.91 35.16 -3.07
CA ARG A 155 -30.77 35.43 -1.91
C ARG A 155 -31.00 36.92 -1.68
N ARG A 156 -29.95 37.76 -1.79
CA ARG A 156 -30.07 39.22 -1.66
C ARG A 156 -30.94 39.82 -2.76
N ASP A 157 -30.78 39.37 -4.00
CA ASP A 157 -31.56 39.86 -5.13
C ASP A 157 -33.03 39.48 -4.99
N LEU A 158 -33.32 38.28 -4.47
CA LEU A 158 -34.68 37.81 -4.20
C LEU A 158 -35.35 38.60 -3.06
N GLU A 159 -34.60 38.93 -2.01
CA GLU A 159 -35.06 39.79 -0.90
C GLU A 159 -35.38 41.20 -1.40
N LYS A 160 -34.53 41.79 -2.23
CA LYS A 160 -34.76 43.09 -2.88
C LYS A 160 -35.99 43.06 -3.76
N ALA A 161 -36.11 42.07 -4.65
CA ALA A 161 -37.29 41.91 -5.50
C ALA A 161 -38.58 41.76 -4.68
N ARG A 162 -38.53 41.09 -3.52
CA ARG A 162 -39.65 40.98 -2.59
C ARG A 162 -40.00 42.33 -1.96
N GLN A 163 -39.01 43.11 -1.55
CA GLN A 163 -39.21 44.46 -1.01
C GLN A 163 -39.78 45.41 -2.08
N ASP A 164 -39.19 45.42 -3.27
CA ASP A 164 -39.66 46.23 -4.41
C ASP A 164 -41.09 45.86 -4.79
N TYR A 165 -41.42 44.57 -4.79
CA TYR A 165 -42.79 44.08 -5.01
C TYR A 165 -43.75 44.56 -3.91
N HIS A 166 -43.33 44.50 -2.64
CA HIS A 166 -44.14 44.99 -1.53
C HIS A 166 -44.39 46.51 -1.62
N VAL A 167 -43.36 47.29 -1.96
CA VAL A 167 -43.46 48.73 -2.18
C VAL A 167 -44.35 49.04 -3.38
N ALA A 168 -44.18 48.31 -4.49
CA ALA A 168 -45.03 48.45 -5.67
C ALA A 168 -46.51 48.13 -5.36
N MET A 169 -46.77 47.09 -4.55
CA MET A 169 -48.11 46.79 -4.04
C MET A 169 -48.67 47.96 -3.20
N LEU A 170 -47.90 48.51 -2.26
CA LEU A 170 -48.35 49.62 -1.41
C LEU A 170 -48.57 50.93 -2.20
N ASN A 171 -47.81 51.15 -3.27
CA ASN A 171 -47.92 52.32 -4.14
C ASN A 171 -48.99 52.16 -5.25
N ILE A 172 -49.79 51.08 -5.22
CA ILE A 172 -51.01 51.02 -6.03
C ILE A 172 -51.98 52.07 -5.45
N PRO A 173 -52.32 53.14 -6.22
CA PRO A 173 -53.13 54.24 -5.70
C PRO A 173 -54.45 53.70 -5.13
N GLY A 174 -54.69 54.06 -3.87
CA GLY A 174 -55.76 53.53 -3.03
C GLY A 174 -57.12 53.59 -3.72
N GLY A 175 -57.60 52.43 -4.18
CA GLY A 175 -58.92 52.27 -4.81
C GLY A 175 -59.04 51.12 -5.82
N GLN A 176 -57.94 50.58 -6.37
CA GLN A 176 -58.02 49.60 -7.46
C GLN A 176 -57.59 48.16 -7.11
N TRP A 177 -57.35 47.86 -5.84
CA TRP A 177 -57.08 46.49 -5.36
C TRP A 177 -58.14 45.49 -5.82
N ASN A 178 -59.41 45.90 -5.79
CA ASN A 178 -60.49 45.07 -6.27
C ASN A 178 -60.39 44.77 -7.76
N ALA A 179 -59.95 45.69 -8.62
CA ALA A 179 -59.87 45.45 -10.07
C ALA A 179 -58.71 44.52 -10.45
N TYR A 180 -57.52 44.73 -9.86
CA TYR A 180 -56.36 43.86 -10.11
C TYR A 180 -56.49 42.48 -9.46
N ALA A 181 -56.98 42.42 -8.21
CA ALA A 181 -57.27 41.16 -7.55
C ALA A 181 -58.39 40.39 -8.27
N TRP A 182 -59.42 41.08 -8.78
CA TRP A 182 -60.48 40.44 -9.57
C TRP A 182 -59.97 39.93 -10.93
N ASN A 183 -59.04 40.60 -11.60
CA ASN A 183 -58.44 40.11 -12.84
C ASN A 183 -57.50 38.91 -12.62
N VAL A 184 -56.67 38.93 -11.57
CA VAL A 184 -55.83 37.77 -11.20
C VAL A 184 -56.71 36.60 -10.75
N TYR A 185 -57.69 36.84 -9.88
CA TYR A 185 -58.63 35.84 -9.42
C TYR A 185 -59.55 35.31 -10.54
N ALA A 186 -59.94 36.14 -11.51
CA ALA A 186 -60.72 35.73 -12.69
C ALA A 186 -59.88 34.95 -13.73
N SER A 187 -58.58 35.27 -13.90
CA SER A 187 -57.67 34.52 -14.77
C SER A 187 -57.27 33.15 -14.20
N GLN A 188 -57.39 32.99 -12.87
CA GLN A 188 -57.11 31.74 -12.16
C GLN A 188 -58.36 30.88 -11.92
N ARG A 189 -59.57 31.43 -12.14
CA ARG A 189 -60.80 30.64 -12.23
C ARG A 189 -60.80 29.85 -13.55
N PRO A 190 -61.04 28.52 -13.55
CA PRO A 190 -61.40 27.85 -14.78
C PRO A 190 -62.67 28.52 -15.32
N ALA A 191 -62.62 29.04 -16.55
CA ALA A 191 -63.72 29.71 -17.23
C ALA A 191 -64.95 28.78 -17.23
N THR A 192 -65.83 28.94 -16.24
CA THR A 192 -66.99 28.06 -16.00
C THR A 192 -68.30 28.72 -16.40
N THR A 193 -68.24 29.72 -17.28
CA THR A 193 -69.39 30.20 -18.06
C THR A 193 -68.97 30.61 -19.47
N CYS A 194 -68.44 29.66 -20.23
CA CYS A 194 -68.44 29.70 -21.70
C CYS A 194 -68.97 28.36 -22.21
N SER A 195 -70.29 28.23 -22.31
CA SER A 195 -70.89 27.15 -23.09
C SER A 195 -70.59 27.41 -24.57
N GLY A 196 -69.67 26.65 -25.13
CA GLY A 196 -69.33 26.71 -26.56
C GLY A 196 -68.13 25.84 -26.87
N SER A 197 -68.37 24.66 -27.42
CA SER A 197 -67.41 23.59 -27.75
C SER A 197 -66.30 23.97 -28.76
N LEU A 198 -66.27 25.21 -29.26
CA LEU A 198 -65.31 25.69 -30.26
C LEU A 198 -64.06 26.37 -29.66
N PHE A 199 -64.07 26.81 -28.40
CA PHE A 199 -62.94 27.54 -27.80
C PHE A 199 -61.89 26.63 -27.13
N TRP A 200 -62.30 25.45 -26.65
CA TRP A 200 -61.43 24.50 -25.94
C TRP A 200 -60.26 23.95 -26.79
N ARG A 201 -60.42 23.83 -28.11
CA ARG A 201 -59.32 23.45 -29.00
C ARG A 201 -58.27 24.55 -29.15
N LYS A 202 -58.66 25.82 -29.06
CA LYS A 202 -57.76 26.96 -29.30
C LYS A 202 -56.98 27.36 -28.05
N CYS A 203 -57.56 27.20 -26.86
CA CYS A 203 -56.82 27.39 -25.60
C CYS A 203 -55.83 26.26 -25.28
N LYS A 204 -56.11 25.01 -25.67
CA LYS A 204 -55.18 23.90 -25.45
C LYS A 204 -53.90 24.04 -26.30
N SER A 205 -54.04 24.38 -27.59
CA SER A 205 -52.86 24.53 -28.46
C SER A 205 -51.99 25.73 -28.07
N ASN A 206 -52.58 26.85 -27.66
CA ASN A 206 -51.82 28.06 -27.34
C ASN A 206 -51.06 27.94 -26.02
N ARG A 207 -51.62 27.21 -25.04
CA ARG A 207 -50.98 26.96 -23.75
C ARG A 207 -49.84 25.93 -23.89
N GLU A 208 -50.03 24.88 -24.71
CA GLU A 208 -48.96 23.92 -25.02
C GLU A 208 -47.80 24.57 -25.78
N GLN A 209 -48.08 25.50 -26.70
CA GLN A 209 -47.04 26.26 -27.42
C GLN A 209 -46.27 27.22 -26.51
N GLN A 210 -46.94 27.92 -25.59
CA GLN A 210 -46.27 28.79 -24.62
C GLN A 210 -45.39 27.98 -23.66
N PHE A 211 -45.86 26.84 -23.14
CA PHE A 211 -45.04 25.98 -22.28
C PHE A 211 -43.86 25.34 -23.03
N ALA A 212 -44.04 24.99 -24.31
CA ALA A 212 -42.94 24.50 -25.14
C ALA A 212 -41.88 25.58 -25.39
N GLN A 213 -42.29 26.83 -25.64
CA GLN A 213 -41.35 27.95 -25.82
C GLN A 213 -40.56 28.24 -24.55
N PHE A 214 -41.22 28.35 -23.38
CA PHE A 214 -40.52 28.54 -22.10
C PHE A 214 -39.59 27.38 -21.75
N SER A 215 -39.99 26.13 -22.07
CA SER A 215 -39.14 24.96 -21.90
C SER A 215 -37.90 25.00 -22.78
N GLN A 216 -37.99 25.50 -24.02
CA GLN A 216 -36.84 25.58 -24.93
C GLN A 216 -35.91 26.73 -24.56
N GLU A 217 -36.46 27.88 -24.16
CA GLU A 217 -35.68 29.03 -23.69
C GLU A 217 -34.91 28.70 -22.41
N ALA A 218 -35.51 27.93 -21.50
CA ALA A 218 -34.84 27.44 -20.30
C ALA A 218 -33.73 26.43 -20.62
N LYS A 219 -33.92 25.58 -21.64
CA LYS A 219 -32.90 24.63 -22.10
C LYS A 219 -31.72 25.33 -22.79
N GLN A 220 -31.98 26.36 -23.60
CA GLN A 220 -30.93 27.18 -24.23
C GLN A 220 -30.12 27.93 -23.18
N LYS A 221 -30.76 28.59 -22.21
CA LYS A 221 -30.03 29.26 -21.10
C LYS A 221 -29.21 28.30 -20.25
N ALA A 222 -29.67 27.07 -20.06
CA ALA A 222 -28.90 26.04 -19.37
C ALA A 222 -27.71 25.52 -20.20
N GLN A 223 -27.84 25.46 -21.53
CA GLN A 223 -26.74 25.08 -22.44
C GLN A 223 -25.71 26.20 -22.58
N ASP A 224 -26.13 27.45 -22.66
CA ASP A 224 -25.22 28.61 -22.71
C ASP A 224 -24.42 28.76 -21.40
N ALA A 225 -25.01 28.36 -20.26
CA ALA A 225 -24.30 28.30 -18.97
C ALA A 225 -23.27 27.15 -18.89
N LEU A 226 -23.37 26.13 -19.75
CA LEU A 226 -22.43 25.01 -19.81
C LEU A 226 -21.30 25.21 -20.83
N VAL A 227 -21.45 26.10 -21.81
CA VAL A 227 -20.43 26.44 -22.83
C VAL A 227 -19.59 27.66 -22.40
N GLY A 228 -20.00 28.37 -21.35
CA GLY A 228 -19.26 29.49 -20.75
C GLY A 228 -18.20 29.11 -19.71
N TYR A 229 -17.69 27.87 -19.74
CA TYR A 229 -16.58 27.35 -18.91
C TYR A 229 -15.52 26.69 -19.78
#